data_AF-A0A969WBT2-F1
#
_entry.id   AF-A0A969WBT2-F1
#
_cell.length_a   1.000
_cell.length_b   1.000
_cell.length_c   1.000
_cell.angle_alpha   90.00
_cell.angle_beta   90.00
_cell.angle_gamma   90.00
#
_symmetry.space_group_name_H-M   'P 1'
#
loop_
_entity.id
_entity.type
_entity.pdbx_description
1 polymer ?
#
loop_
_entity_poly.entity_id
_entity_poly.type
_entity_poly.pdbx_seq_one_letter_code
_entity_poly.pdbx_strand_id
1 'polypeptide(L)'
;MRRNFVRGAALAALVCSACSGGGGGSSSGDAGSGGGSSSGDDAAQRHILFVGNSFTHGRYQPVRLYNNGGTSAISGGSPLVIDDNADATGSRAEDNESGPFGGIPGIFAEFAVESGLDYDVHIEAISSATLKTHISAASSVMYDAKWDAIVLQEQSTRPLPSALAGDSNHDAAVFCSSVQSIETSLHNVAPSANVWLYETWPRADTAQTLAGSTSSSDFATNYADALQQLGDAYHDAYYRAAARDGDVAGVAPVGDAWMRAWAQGIAEPNPYTGSTGLPSLWYGINASNDPQISSADRYHPSIYGAYLSALVLFQRITGVEATTLGSGESAAASLGISPTIAVQLQQIASQTVSGADATLVNASPDPCTDF
;
A
#
# COMPACT_ATOMS: atom_id res chain seq x y z
N MET A 1 -36.38 -31.73 12.19
CA MET A 1 -35.97 -33.15 12.16
C MET A 1 -34.46 -33.21 12.42
N ARG A 2 -34.04 -33.92 13.48
CA ARG A 2 -32.71 -34.49 13.76
C ARG A 2 -31.50 -33.53 13.82
N ARG A 3 -30.53 -33.64 14.73
CA ARG A 3 -30.35 -34.29 16.03
C ARG A 3 -28.94 -33.89 16.50
N ASN A 4 -28.79 -33.57 17.78
CA ASN A 4 -27.53 -33.44 18.52
C ASN A 4 -26.58 -34.63 18.30
N PHE A 5 -25.26 -34.39 18.44
CA PHE A 5 -24.36 -35.32 19.13
C PHE A 5 -23.29 -34.57 19.95
N VAL A 6 -23.15 -35.02 21.19
CA VAL A 6 -22.15 -34.67 22.21
C VAL A 6 -21.31 -35.93 22.50
N ARG A 7 -20.11 -35.73 23.07
CA ARG A 7 -19.19 -36.63 23.83
C ARG A 7 -17.90 -36.91 23.06
N GLY A 8 -16.71 -36.55 23.57
CA GLY A 8 -16.01 -37.09 24.76
C GLY A 8 -14.86 -37.97 24.23
N ALA A 9 -13.62 -38.03 24.73
CA ALA A 9 -13.08 -37.88 26.06
C ALA A 9 -11.55 -37.65 26.01
N ALA A 10 -11.00 -37.16 27.11
CA ALA A 10 -9.57 -37.06 27.40
C ALA A 10 -8.95 -38.43 27.75
N LEU A 11 -7.65 -38.58 27.52
CA LEU A 11 -6.81 -39.54 28.25
C LEU A 11 -5.42 -38.96 28.48
N ALA A 12 -5.04 -38.90 29.76
CA ALA A 12 -3.70 -38.61 30.25
C ALA A 12 -3.13 -39.90 30.88
N ALA A 13 -1.85 -40.18 30.66
CA ALA A 13 -1.03 -41.09 31.47
C ALA A 13 0.44 -40.65 31.27
N LEU A 14 1.09 -40.06 32.27
CA LEU A 14 1.77 -40.63 33.45
C LEU A 14 3.24 -41.02 33.20
N VAL A 15 4.06 -40.44 34.06
CA VAL A 15 5.53 -40.41 34.19
C VAL A 15 6.13 -41.78 34.56
N CYS A 16 7.35 -42.06 34.08
CA CYS A 16 8.32 -42.89 34.80
C CYS A 16 9.71 -42.22 34.78
N SER A 17 10.22 -41.90 35.97
CA SER A 17 11.61 -41.51 36.23
C SER A 17 12.47 -42.75 36.46
N ALA A 18 13.75 -42.68 36.06
CA ALA A 18 14.82 -43.46 36.70
C ALA A 18 16.14 -42.67 36.63
N CYS A 19 16.80 -42.58 37.79
CA CYS A 19 18.11 -41.97 38.01
C CYS A 19 19.18 -43.06 38.17
N SER A 20 20.41 -42.81 37.70
CA SER A 20 21.70 -43.28 38.28
C SER A 20 22.84 -42.57 37.53
N GLY A 21 23.67 -41.70 38.13
CA GLY A 21 24.91 -42.03 38.89
C GLY A 21 26.00 -42.60 37.95
N GLY A 22 27.26 -42.15 37.84
CA GLY A 22 28.11 -41.13 38.46
C GLY A 22 29.59 -41.43 38.05
N GLY A 23 30.47 -40.41 38.02
CA GLY A 23 31.93 -40.58 38.25
C GLY A 23 32.92 -40.73 37.06
N GLY A 24 33.65 -39.64 36.76
CA GLY A 24 35.13 -39.54 36.71
C GLY A 24 35.98 -40.20 35.59
N GLY A 25 36.81 -39.37 34.92
CA GLY A 25 38.16 -39.78 34.46
C GLY A 25 38.57 -39.51 32.99
N SER A 26 39.38 -38.47 32.80
CA SER A 26 40.56 -38.31 31.90
C SER A 26 40.57 -38.70 30.40
N SER A 27 40.83 -37.65 29.59
CA SER A 27 41.77 -37.54 28.44
C SER A 27 41.86 -38.61 27.35
N SER A 28 41.50 -38.24 26.11
CA SER A 28 42.36 -38.21 24.90
C SER A 28 41.47 -38.01 23.66
N GLY A 29 41.99 -37.32 22.64
CA GLY A 29 41.21 -36.85 21.49
C GLY A 29 40.91 -37.90 20.43
N ASP A 30 39.93 -37.59 19.57
CA ASP A 30 40.05 -37.68 18.11
C ASP A 30 38.84 -36.95 17.46
N ALA A 31 39.01 -36.64 16.17
CA ALA A 31 38.16 -35.86 15.29
C ALA A 31 36.74 -36.40 15.05
N GLY A 32 35.82 -35.49 14.66
CA GLY A 32 34.70 -35.83 13.79
C GLY A 32 33.35 -35.23 14.16
N SER A 33 32.92 -34.26 13.34
CA SER A 33 31.56 -34.08 12.79
C SER A 33 30.36 -33.84 13.73
N GLY A 34 29.55 -32.84 13.35
CA GLY A 34 28.10 -32.91 13.50
C GLY A 34 27.53 -32.24 14.75
N GLY A 35 27.13 -30.98 14.58
CA GLY A 35 26.35 -30.26 15.58
C GLY A 35 26.02 -28.88 15.07
N GLY A 36 25.47 -28.79 13.86
CA GLY A 36 24.82 -27.55 13.42
C GLY A 36 23.74 -27.22 14.44
N SER A 37 23.95 -26.14 15.19
CA SER A 37 22.84 -25.40 15.74
C SER A 37 21.95 -25.06 14.55
N SER A 38 20.75 -25.63 14.54
CA SER A 38 19.67 -25.18 13.69
C SER A 38 19.43 -23.71 14.03
N SER A 39 20.09 -22.82 13.29
CA SER A 39 19.54 -21.50 12.99
C SER A 39 18.12 -21.75 12.53
N GLY A 40 17.16 -21.18 13.25
CA GLY A 40 15.75 -21.23 12.87
C GLY A 40 15.63 -20.86 11.39
N ASP A 41 14.74 -21.54 10.70
CA ASP A 41 14.45 -21.35 9.28
C ASP A 41 14.51 -19.85 8.92
N ASP A 42 15.58 -19.48 8.22
CA ASP A 42 15.79 -18.16 7.66
C ASP A 42 14.66 -17.97 6.67
N ALA A 43 13.66 -17.14 7.02
CA ALA A 43 12.60 -16.81 6.09
C ALA A 43 13.29 -16.17 4.88
N ALA A 44 13.25 -16.84 3.72
CA ALA A 44 13.83 -16.30 2.50
C ALA A 44 13.30 -14.87 2.31
N GLN A 45 14.24 -13.91 2.21
CA GLN A 45 13.97 -12.49 1.96
C GLN A 45 12.87 -12.36 0.90
N ARG A 46 11.88 -11.50 1.17
CA ARG A 46 10.68 -11.34 0.33
C ARG A 46 10.87 -10.15 -0.61
N HIS A 47 10.90 -10.40 -1.91
CA HIS A 47 11.07 -9.34 -2.91
C HIS A 47 9.73 -8.76 -3.34
N ILE A 48 9.53 -7.47 -3.11
CA ILE A 48 8.29 -6.76 -3.46
C ILE A 48 8.57 -5.54 -4.34
N LEU A 49 7.85 -5.43 -5.45
CA LEU A 49 7.91 -4.27 -6.35
C LEU A 49 6.63 -3.43 -6.25
N PHE A 50 6.77 -2.13 -5.99
CA PHE A 50 5.69 -1.16 -6.10
C PHE A 50 5.74 -0.47 -7.46
N VAL A 51 4.73 -0.71 -8.30
CA VAL A 51 4.61 -0.12 -9.63
C VAL A 51 3.54 0.97 -9.60
N GLY A 52 3.88 2.17 -10.06
CA GLY A 52 2.91 3.25 -10.14
C GLY A 52 3.49 4.58 -10.60
N ASN A 53 2.93 5.67 -10.06
CA ASN A 53 3.30 7.03 -10.47
C ASN A 53 3.49 7.93 -9.24
N SER A 54 3.18 9.21 -9.38
CA SER A 54 3.36 10.21 -8.36
C SER A 54 2.52 10.01 -7.10
N PHE A 55 1.53 9.12 -7.13
CA PHE A 55 0.78 8.67 -5.95
C PHE A 55 1.51 7.55 -5.20
N THR A 56 2.43 6.84 -5.84
CA THR A 56 3.28 5.82 -5.22
C THR A 56 4.54 6.45 -4.62
N HIS A 57 5.26 7.27 -5.39
CA HIS A 57 6.41 7.99 -4.83
C HIS A 57 5.97 9.19 -3.96
N GLY A 58 4.75 9.70 -4.11
CA GLY A 58 4.16 10.73 -3.22
C GLY A 58 4.45 12.18 -3.62
N ARG A 59 5.21 12.43 -4.69
CA ARG A 59 5.57 13.72 -5.33
C ARG A 59 6.32 14.74 -4.49
N TYR A 60 5.92 14.94 -3.26
CA TYR A 60 6.43 16.02 -2.42
C TYR A 60 7.36 15.49 -1.35
N GLN A 61 8.41 16.26 -1.06
CA GLN A 61 9.23 15.99 0.11
C GLN A 61 8.45 16.24 1.43
N PRO A 62 8.73 15.50 2.50
CA PRO A 62 9.78 14.46 2.60
C PRO A 62 9.40 13.10 1.99
N VAL A 63 8.12 12.85 1.67
CA VAL A 63 7.64 11.53 1.23
C VAL A 63 8.36 11.04 -0.02
N ARG A 64 8.50 11.87 -1.06
CA ARG A 64 9.13 11.49 -2.35
C ARG A 64 10.47 10.76 -2.21
N LEU A 65 11.29 11.20 -1.27
CA LEU A 65 12.64 10.67 -1.05
C LEU A 65 12.73 9.81 0.23
N TYR A 66 11.61 9.54 0.90
CA TYR A 66 11.63 8.84 2.18
C TYR A 66 12.25 7.45 2.03
N ASN A 67 13.34 7.21 2.75
CA ASN A 67 14.17 6.00 2.67
C ASN A 67 14.58 5.59 1.23
N ASN A 68 14.87 6.54 0.35
CA ASN A 68 15.48 6.19 -0.94
C ASN A 68 16.86 5.52 -0.75
N GLY A 69 17.04 4.34 -1.34
CA GLY A 69 18.30 3.57 -1.34
C GLY A 69 19.11 3.71 -2.63
N GLY A 70 18.60 4.45 -3.63
CA GLY A 70 19.19 4.51 -4.96
C GLY A 70 18.97 3.22 -5.74
N THR A 71 19.97 2.80 -6.51
CA THR A 71 19.90 1.60 -7.39
C THR A 71 20.63 0.38 -6.83
N SER A 72 21.22 0.49 -5.63
CA SER A 72 22.09 -0.55 -5.09
C SER A 72 21.28 -1.62 -4.37
N ALA A 73 21.50 -2.89 -4.76
CA ALA A 73 20.94 -4.04 -4.07
C ALA A 73 21.30 -4.04 -2.59
N ILE A 74 20.31 -4.36 -1.74
CA ILE A 74 20.46 -4.34 -0.29
C ILE A 74 20.40 -5.77 0.23
N SER A 75 21.40 -6.16 1.00
CA SER A 75 21.46 -7.51 1.59
C SER A 75 20.59 -7.55 2.85
N GLY A 76 19.59 -8.42 2.86
CA GLY A 76 18.65 -8.59 3.98
C GLY A 76 17.68 -7.42 4.13
N GLY A 77 16.76 -7.56 5.08
CA GLY A 77 15.67 -6.62 5.32
C GLY A 77 16.20 -5.23 5.64
N SER A 78 15.68 -4.23 4.92
CA SER A 78 16.17 -2.86 4.97
C SER A 78 15.03 -1.87 4.86
N PRO A 79 15.11 -0.72 5.55
CA PRO A 79 14.11 0.33 5.39
C PRO A 79 14.30 1.07 4.06
N LEU A 80 15.44 0.90 3.39
CA LEU A 80 15.79 1.56 2.13
C LEU A 80 15.13 0.88 0.93
N VAL A 81 14.68 1.70 -0.03
CA VAL A 81 14.01 1.26 -1.26
C VAL A 81 14.95 1.33 -2.45
N ILE A 82 14.94 0.28 -3.27
CA ILE A 82 15.63 0.27 -4.56
C ILE A 82 14.71 0.88 -5.61
N ASP A 83 15.17 1.97 -6.25
CA ASP A 83 14.45 2.61 -7.35
C ASP A 83 14.91 2.02 -8.70
N ASP A 84 14.13 1.09 -9.23
CA ASP A 84 14.39 0.45 -10.52
C ASP A 84 14.26 1.44 -11.69
N ASN A 85 13.67 2.62 -11.47
CA ASN A 85 13.50 3.68 -12.46
C ASN A 85 14.59 4.75 -12.42
N ALA A 86 15.45 4.80 -11.39
CA ALA A 86 16.34 5.94 -11.14
C ALA A 86 17.31 6.27 -12.30
N ASP A 87 17.81 5.25 -12.99
CA ASP A 87 18.74 5.38 -14.12
C ASP A 87 18.04 5.21 -15.49
N ALA A 88 16.70 5.18 -15.50
CA ALA A 88 15.94 4.91 -16.71
C ALA A 88 15.96 6.09 -17.70
N THR A 89 15.82 5.75 -18.98
CA THR A 89 15.80 6.72 -20.09
C THR A 89 14.60 6.49 -21.00
N GLY A 90 14.33 7.42 -21.92
CA GLY A 90 13.22 7.27 -22.88
C GLY A 90 11.86 7.34 -22.20
N SER A 91 10.96 6.40 -22.51
CA SER A 91 9.58 6.38 -21.98
C SER A 91 9.46 6.16 -20.47
N ARG A 92 10.57 5.84 -19.80
CA ARG A 92 10.68 5.67 -18.35
C ARG A 92 11.37 6.85 -17.66
N ALA A 93 11.95 7.79 -18.44
CA ALA A 93 12.66 8.92 -17.89
C ALA A 93 11.73 9.86 -17.10
N GLU A 94 12.21 10.32 -15.94
CA GLU A 94 11.55 11.35 -15.15
C GLU A 94 11.98 12.74 -15.63
N ASP A 95 11.01 13.57 -16.03
CA ASP A 95 11.28 14.87 -16.66
C ASP A 95 11.34 16.02 -15.64
N ASN A 96 10.62 15.92 -14.52
CA ASN A 96 10.43 17.04 -13.59
C ASN A 96 10.40 16.65 -12.10
N GLU A 97 10.54 15.37 -11.78
CA GLU A 97 10.52 14.86 -10.42
C GLU A 97 11.79 14.05 -10.18
N SER A 98 12.74 14.65 -9.46
CA SER A 98 14.01 14.01 -9.19
C SER A 98 13.86 12.84 -8.22
N GLY A 99 14.27 11.66 -8.66
CA GLY A 99 14.60 10.53 -7.80
C GLY A 99 16.05 10.58 -7.27
N PRO A 100 16.58 9.45 -6.77
CA PRO A 100 15.90 8.17 -6.63
C PRO A 100 14.73 8.25 -5.64
N PHE A 101 13.65 7.53 -5.94
CA PHE A 101 12.45 7.51 -5.14
C PHE A 101 12.56 6.52 -3.99
N GLY A 102 11.87 6.83 -2.89
CA GLY A 102 11.58 5.86 -1.83
C GLY A 102 10.09 5.85 -1.51
N GLY A 103 9.49 7.03 -1.31
CA GLY A 103 8.05 7.22 -1.37
C GLY A 103 7.27 6.51 -0.26
N ILE A 104 6.02 6.18 -0.57
CA ILE A 104 5.17 5.33 0.27
C ILE A 104 5.78 3.92 0.46
N PRO A 105 6.43 3.30 -0.54
CA PRO A 105 7.18 2.05 -0.34
C PRO A 105 8.27 2.16 0.74
N GLY A 106 8.93 3.31 0.88
CA GLY A 106 9.94 3.52 1.92
C GLY A 106 9.36 3.59 3.33
N ILE A 107 8.13 4.12 3.45
CA ILE A 107 7.38 4.09 4.72
C ILE A 107 6.97 2.65 5.05
N PHE A 108 6.49 1.89 4.06
CA PHE A 108 6.20 0.45 4.20
C PHE A 108 7.45 -0.34 4.64
N ALA A 109 8.60 -0.07 4.04
CA ALA A 109 9.87 -0.72 4.35
C ALA A 109 10.31 -0.47 5.80
N GLU A 110 10.10 0.75 6.31
CA GLU A 110 10.32 1.07 7.73
C GLU A 110 9.45 0.18 8.64
N PHE A 111 8.15 0.08 8.36
CA PHE A 111 7.24 -0.75 9.16
C PHE A 111 7.63 -2.23 9.13
N ALA A 112 8.06 -2.73 7.98
CA ALA A 112 8.54 -4.10 7.82
C ALA A 112 9.75 -4.37 8.71
N VAL A 113 10.75 -3.47 8.69
CA VAL A 113 11.94 -3.58 9.55
C VAL A 113 11.58 -3.51 11.03
N GLU A 114 10.73 -2.56 11.44
CA GLU A 114 10.27 -2.46 12.82
C GLU A 114 9.52 -3.70 13.31
N SER A 115 8.84 -4.38 12.40
CA SER A 115 8.09 -5.61 12.66
C SER A 115 8.94 -6.88 12.52
N GLY A 116 10.24 -6.74 12.25
CA GLY A 116 11.17 -7.86 12.09
C GLY A 116 10.94 -8.69 10.82
N LEU A 117 10.35 -8.10 9.78
CA LEU A 117 10.11 -8.75 8.50
C LEU A 117 11.27 -8.45 7.53
N ASP A 118 11.71 -9.47 6.80
CA ASP A 118 12.78 -9.37 5.81
C ASP A 118 12.20 -9.11 4.41
N TYR A 119 11.94 -7.83 4.11
CA TYR A 119 11.52 -7.38 2.78
C TYR A 119 12.66 -6.67 2.04
N ASP A 120 12.81 -7.04 0.77
CA ASP A 120 13.55 -6.30 -0.24
C ASP A 120 12.55 -5.46 -1.04
N VAL A 121 12.49 -4.15 -0.74
CA VAL A 121 11.46 -3.25 -1.26
C VAL A 121 11.99 -2.48 -2.46
N HIS A 122 11.25 -2.58 -3.56
CA HIS A 122 11.55 -1.92 -4.82
C HIS A 122 10.43 -0.96 -5.24
N ILE A 123 10.79 0.06 -6.00
CA ILE A 123 9.85 0.98 -6.65
C ILE A 123 10.17 1.13 -8.14
N GLU A 124 9.15 0.99 -8.98
CA GLU A 124 9.13 1.35 -10.40
C GLU A 124 8.04 2.42 -10.58
N ALA A 125 8.43 3.69 -10.43
CA ALA A 125 7.50 4.80 -10.55
C ALA A 125 7.79 5.66 -11.78
N ILE A 126 6.76 5.93 -12.58
CA ILE A 126 6.81 6.87 -13.71
C ILE A 126 5.72 7.92 -13.52
N SER A 127 6.09 9.18 -13.35
CA SER A 127 5.14 10.27 -13.07
C SER A 127 4.03 10.36 -14.14
N SER A 128 2.78 10.52 -13.69
CA SER A 128 1.56 10.53 -14.52
C SER A 128 1.25 9.25 -15.32
N ALA A 129 2.08 8.21 -15.23
CA ALA A 129 1.91 6.99 -16.03
C ALA A 129 0.67 6.20 -15.59
N THR A 130 0.05 5.54 -16.57
CA THR A 130 -1.00 4.53 -16.36
C THR A 130 -0.36 3.14 -16.26
N LEU A 131 -1.07 2.14 -15.74
CA LEU A 131 -0.59 0.74 -15.79
C LEU A 131 -0.32 0.29 -17.23
N LYS A 132 -1.13 0.73 -18.20
CA LYS A 132 -0.88 0.51 -19.63
C LYS A 132 0.46 1.10 -20.09
N THR A 133 0.84 2.27 -19.59
CA THR A 133 2.15 2.86 -19.85
C THR A 133 3.26 1.95 -19.29
N HIS A 134 3.14 1.47 -18.05
CA HIS A 134 4.11 0.55 -17.46
C HIS A 134 4.24 -0.77 -18.25
N ILE A 135 3.15 -1.34 -18.76
CA ILE A 135 3.22 -2.52 -19.63
C ILE A 135 4.14 -2.26 -20.83
N SER A 136 4.01 -1.09 -21.47
CA SER A 136 4.81 -0.74 -22.64
C SER A 136 6.26 -0.36 -22.31
N ALA A 137 6.50 0.25 -21.15
CA ALA A 137 7.76 0.89 -20.82
C ALA A 137 8.64 0.03 -19.90
N ALA A 138 8.05 -0.64 -18.92
CA ALA A 138 8.71 -1.24 -17.75
C ALA A 138 8.47 -2.76 -17.61
N SER A 139 7.98 -3.43 -18.65
CA SER A 139 7.72 -4.89 -18.60
C SER A 139 8.94 -5.73 -18.23
N SER A 140 10.15 -5.31 -18.61
CA SER A 140 11.40 -6.00 -18.23
C SER A 140 11.72 -5.92 -16.73
N VAL A 141 11.14 -4.94 -16.02
CA VAL A 141 11.28 -4.81 -14.56
C VAL A 141 10.16 -5.60 -13.87
N MET A 142 8.92 -5.46 -14.36
CA MET A 142 7.77 -6.11 -13.74
C MET A 142 7.79 -7.64 -13.92
N TYR A 143 8.21 -8.15 -15.08
CA TYR A 143 8.12 -9.59 -15.38
C TYR A 143 9.46 -10.28 -15.11
N ASP A 144 9.83 -10.30 -13.83
CA ASP A 144 11.00 -11.00 -13.31
C ASP A 144 10.55 -12.14 -12.36
N ALA A 145 11.18 -13.30 -12.46
CA ALA A 145 10.89 -14.47 -11.64
C ALA A 145 11.25 -14.27 -10.14
N LYS A 146 12.02 -13.22 -9.82
CA LYS A 146 12.43 -12.91 -8.43
C LYS A 146 11.30 -12.41 -7.54
N TRP A 147 10.23 -11.84 -8.11
CA TRP A 147 9.21 -11.16 -7.32
C TRP A 147 8.33 -12.14 -6.53
N ASP A 148 8.25 -11.95 -5.21
CA ASP A 148 7.23 -12.58 -4.36
C ASP A 148 5.91 -11.80 -4.39
N ALA A 149 5.98 -10.50 -4.65
CA ALA A 149 4.80 -9.65 -4.77
C ALA A 149 5.04 -8.46 -5.70
N ILE A 150 3.98 -8.05 -6.39
CA ILE A 150 3.91 -6.75 -7.07
C ILE A 150 2.67 -6.01 -6.57
N VAL A 151 2.83 -4.72 -6.29
CA VAL A 151 1.77 -3.78 -5.92
C VAL A 151 1.52 -2.85 -7.08
N LEU A 152 0.27 -2.77 -7.55
CA LEU A 152 -0.13 -2.01 -8.74
C LEU A 152 -0.96 -0.80 -8.33
N GLN A 153 -0.44 0.40 -8.59
CA GLN A 153 -1.14 1.66 -8.42
C GLN A 153 -1.43 2.29 -9.80
N GLU A 154 -2.71 2.40 -10.14
CA GLU A 154 -3.14 3.03 -11.39
C GLU A 154 -3.21 4.55 -11.28
N GLN A 155 -3.04 5.27 -12.39
CA GLN A 155 -3.24 6.71 -12.48
C GLN A 155 -4.59 7.13 -11.87
N SER A 156 -4.57 8.19 -11.07
CA SER A 156 -5.65 8.50 -10.13
C SER A 156 -7.03 8.75 -10.75
N THR A 157 -7.17 9.18 -11.99
CA THR A 157 -8.49 9.37 -12.64
C THR A 157 -8.86 8.23 -13.59
N ARG A 158 -7.92 7.35 -13.93
CA ARG A 158 -8.11 6.25 -14.88
C ARG A 158 -9.19 5.23 -14.44
N PRO A 159 -9.30 4.81 -13.17
CA PRO A 159 -10.33 3.87 -12.73
C PRO A 159 -11.73 4.48 -12.66
N LEU A 160 -11.85 5.81 -12.69
CA LEU A 160 -13.14 6.48 -12.52
C LEU A 160 -13.99 6.41 -13.80
N PRO A 161 -15.33 6.42 -13.65
CA PRO A 161 -16.21 6.63 -14.78
C PRO A 161 -16.11 8.06 -15.31
N SER A 162 -16.46 8.25 -16.58
CA SER A 162 -16.39 9.56 -17.25
C SER A 162 -17.15 10.67 -16.54
N ALA A 163 -18.31 10.34 -15.96
CA ALA A 163 -19.16 11.26 -15.22
C ALA A 163 -18.49 11.81 -13.94
N LEU A 164 -17.49 11.11 -13.39
CA LEU A 164 -16.84 11.48 -12.13
C LEU A 164 -15.40 11.96 -12.29
N ALA A 165 -14.68 11.51 -13.32
CA ALA A 165 -13.25 11.77 -13.44
C ALA A 165 -12.87 13.25 -13.60
N GLY A 166 -13.72 14.03 -14.27
CA GLY A 166 -13.50 15.47 -14.49
C GLY A 166 -12.38 15.80 -15.49
N ASP A 167 -11.77 14.80 -16.13
CA ASP A 167 -10.76 14.93 -17.17
C ASP A 167 -10.98 13.91 -18.31
N SER A 168 -10.09 13.85 -19.31
CA SER A 168 -10.19 12.87 -20.41
C SER A 168 -9.35 11.61 -20.19
N ASN A 169 -8.73 11.43 -19.02
CA ASN A 169 -7.87 10.31 -18.72
C ASN A 169 -8.62 9.12 -18.09
N HIS A 170 -9.95 9.20 -17.97
CA HIS A 170 -10.80 8.12 -17.50
C HIS A 170 -10.88 6.95 -18.50
N ASP A 171 -10.70 5.71 -18.03
CA ASP A 171 -10.90 4.50 -18.84
C ASP A 171 -10.81 3.26 -17.94
N ALA A 172 -11.86 3.02 -17.17
CA ALA A 172 -11.90 1.91 -16.21
C ALA A 172 -11.74 0.55 -16.91
N ALA A 173 -12.21 0.40 -18.15
CA ALA A 173 -12.01 -0.81 -18.94
C ALA A 173 -10.53 -1.06 -19.29
N VAL A 174 -9.79 -0.01 -19.66
CA VAL A 174 -8.33 -0.12 -19.86
C VAL A 174 -7.60 -0.38 -18.55
N PHE A 175 -8.03 0.21 -17.43
CA PHE A 175 -7.48 -0.14 -16.12
C PHE A 175 -7.63 -1.64 -15.84
N CYS A 176 -8.85 -2.18 -15.92
CA CYS A 176 -9.10 -3.59 -15.61
C CYS A 176 -8.38 -4.56 -16.55
N SER A 177 -8.32 -4.25 -17.86
CA SER A 177 -7.55 -5.06 -18.81
C SER A 177 -6.03 -4.94 -18.64
N SER A 178 -5.53 -3.82 -18.11
CA SER A 178 -4.11 -3.66 -17.77
C SER A 178 -3.75 -4.49 -16.55
N VAL A 179 -4.61 -4.54 -15.52
CA VAL A 179 -4.45 -5.44 -14.37
C VAL A 179 -4.32 -6.89 -14.84
N GLN A 180 -5.27 -7.36 -15.66
CA GLN A 180 -5.23 -8.73 -16.20
C GLN A 180 -3.98 -9.01 -17.04
N SER A 181 -3.55 -8.04 -17.85
CA SER A 181 -2.36 -8.20 -18.68
C SER A 181 -1.08 -8.32 -17.83
N ILE A 182 -0.98 -7.55 -16.75
CA ILE A 182 0.17 -7.57 -15.84
C ILE A 182 0.18 -8.86 -15.02
N GLU A 183 -0.95 -9.23 -14.42
CA GLU A 183 -1.12 -10.46 -13.65
C GLU A 183 -0.67 -11.67 -14.48
N THR A 184 -1.29 -11.86 -15.65
CA THR A 184 -1.05 -13.05 -16.46
C THR A 184 0.40 -13.11 -16.93
N SER A 185 0.98 -11.96 -17.28
CA SER A 185 2.38 -11.89 -17.70
C SER A 185 3.35 -12.19 -16.55
N LEU A 186 3.04 -11.70 -15.34
CA LEU A 186 3.84 -11.98 -14.14
C LEU A 186 3.74 -13.44 -13.75
N HIS A 187 2.54 -14.02 -13.63
CA HIS A 187 2.38 -15.43 -13.23
C HIS A 187 2.96 -16.42 -14.23
N ASN A 188 3.10 -16.05 -15.50
CA ASN A 188 3.85 -16.84 -16.48
C ASN A 188 5.34 -16.98 -16.15
N VAL A 189 5.94 -16.02 -15.44
CA VAL A 189 7.38 -16.02 -15.08
C VAL A 189 7.64 -16.24 -13.58
N ALA A 190 6.71 -15.83 -12.73
CA ALA A 190 6.72 -15.94 -11.28
C ALA A 190 5.37 -16.53 -10.78
N PRO A 191 5.13 -17.85 -10.93
CA PRO A 191 3.81 -18.46 -10.69
C PRO A 191 3.30 -18.40 -9.24
N SER A 192 4.15 -18.00 -8.28
CA SER A 192 3.80 -17.86 -6.87
C SER A 192 3.74 -16.41 -6.40
N ALA A 193 3.95 -15.43 -7.29
CA ALA A 193 3.95 -14.02 -6.93
C ALA A 193 2.54 -13.55 -6.56
N ASN A 194 2.40 -12.72 -5.53
CA ASN A 194 1.12 -12.10 -5.19
C ASN A 194 0.97 -10.77 -5.94
N VAL A 195 -0.12 -10.61 -6.68
CA VAL A 195 -0.49 -9.31 -7.27
C VAL A 195 -1.46 -8.59 -6.34
N TRP A 196 -1.08 -7.40 -5.87
CA TRP A 196 -1.91 -6.55 -5.02
C TRP A 196 -2.31 -5.29 -5.78
N LEU A 197 -3.58 -4.88 -5.65
CA LEU A 197 -4.02 -3.58 -6.16
C LEU A 197 -3.98 -2.54 -5.05
N TYR A 198 -3.36 -1.40 -5.32
CA TYR A 198 -3.34 -0.23 -4.44
C TYR A 198 -4.50 0.70 -4.82
N GLU A 199 -5.62 0.57 -4.13
CA GLU A 199 -6.81 1.41 -4.33
C GLU A 199 -6.52 2.88 -3.97
N THR A 200 -6.54 3.77 -4.94
CA THR A 200 -6.34 5.21 -4.71
C THR A 200 -7.55 5.87 -4.04
N TRP A 201 -7.42 7.14 -3.66
CA TRP A 201 -8.44 7.88 -2.87
C TRP A 201 -9.21 8.93 -3.68
N PRO A 202 -10.38 9.38 -3.18
CA PRO A 202 -11.06 10.58 -3.65
C PRO A 202 -10.14 11.80 -3.69
N ARG A 203 -9.99 12.42 -4.86
CA ARG A 203 -9.25 13.67 -5.00
C ARG A 203 -10.10 14.86 -4.57
N ALA A 204 -9.52 15.79 -3.81
CA ALA A 204 -10.26 16.95 -3.33
C ALA A 204 -10.63 17.94 -4.47
N ASP A 205 -9.79 18.05 -5.50
CA ASP A 205 -10.05 18.91 -6.67
C ASP A 205 -11.15 18.36 -7.59
N THR A 206 -11.18 17.05 -7.82
CA THR A 206 -12.28 16.40 -8.55
C THR A 206 -13.59 16.56 -7.78
N ALA A 207 -13.60 16.32 -6.46
CA ALA A 207 -14.78 16.54 -5.63
C ALA A 207 -15.25 18.01 -5.65
N GLN A 208 -14.32 18.97 -5.65
CA GLN A 208 -14.66 20.40 -5.78
C GLN A 208 -15.36 20.69 -7.11
N THR A 209 -14.86 20.11 -8.20
CA THR A 209 -15.42 20.30 -9.54
C THR A 209 -16.86 19.78 -9.61
N LEU A 210 -17.12 18.61 -9.03
CA LEU A 210 -18.47 18.03 -8.93
C LEU A 210 -19.40 18.85 -8.02
N ALA A 211 -18.86 19.38 -6.92
CA ALA A 211 -19.64 20.16 -5.94
C ALA A 211 -19.98 21.59 -6.40
N GLY A 212 -19.21 22.14 -7.33
CA GLY A 212 -19.38 23.48 -7.89
C GLY A 212 -18.68 24.57 -7.08
N SER A 213 -19.25 25.78 -7.07
CA SER A 213 -18.59 26.96 -6.48
C SER A 213 -18.46 26.84 -4.96
N THR A 214 -17.23 27.03 -4.46
CA THR A 214 -16.91 27.13 -3.02
C THR A 214 -17.66 28.25 -2.27
N SER A 215 -18.21 29.23 -3.00
CA SER A 215 -19.02 30.30 -2.42
C SER A 215 -20.52 29.96 -2.30
N SER A 216 -20.96 28.81 -2.83
CA SER A 216 -22.34 28.35 -2.74
C SER A 216 -22.68 27.91 -1.32
N SER A 217 -23.90 28.18 -0.85
CA SER A 217 -24.40 27.67 0.44
C SER A 217 -24.42 26.14 0.51
N ASP A 218 -24.59 25.49 -0.64
CA ASP A 218 -24.76 24.04 -0.73
C ASP A 218 -23.42 23.32 -0.99
N PHE A 219 -22.32 24.06 -1.12
CA PHE A 219 -21.01 23.50 -1.47
C PHE A 219 -20.57 22.41 -0.50
N ALA A 220 -20.68 22.66 0.82
CA ALA A 220 -20.21 21.70 1.81
C ALA A 220 -20.94 20.34 1.71
N THR A 221 -22.26 20.37 1.50
CA THR A 221 -23.08 19.17 1.31
C THR A 221 -22.72 18.47 0.01
N ASN A 222 -22.73 19.20 -1.11
CA ASN A 222 -22.40 18.62 -2.43
C ASN A 222 -20.98 18.06 -2.48
N TYR A 223 -20.05 18.67 -1.76
CA TYR A 223 -18.66 18.24 -1.67
C TYR A 223 -18.53 16.93 -0.88
N ALA A 224 -19.23 16.79 0.23
CA ALA A 224 -19.28 15.53 0.97
C ALA A 224 -19.91 14.42 0.12
N ASP A 225 -21.00 14.71 -0.59
CA ASP A 225 -21.65 13.76 -1.50
C ASP A 225 -20.73 13.38 -2.68
N ALA A 226 -19.94 14.31 -3.19
CA ALA A 226 -18.97 14.05 -4.25
C ALA A 226 -17.80 13.17 -3.77
N LEU A 227 -17.29 13.40 -2.55
CA LEU A 227 -16.27 12.53 -1.97
C LEU A 227 -16.79 11.09 -1.80
N GLN A 228 -18.03 10.91 -1.35
CA GLN A 228 -18.64 9.59 -1.24
C GLN A 228 -18.77 8.90 -2.60
N GLN A 229 -19.31 9.60 -3.61
CA GLN A 229 -19.45 9.04 -4.96
C GLN A 229 -18.10 8.65 -5.57
N LEU A 230 -17.06 9.45 -5.36
CA LEU A 230 -15.71 9.13 -5.81
C LEU A 230 -15.15 7.92 -5.06
N GLY A 231 -15.35 7.84 -3.74
CA GLY A 231 -14.90 6.72 -2.92
C GLY A 231 -15.52 5.41 -3.38
N ASP A 232 -16.84 5.39 -3.53
CA ASP A 232 -17.59 4.24 -4.04
C ASP A 232 -17.09 3.83 -5.44
N ALA A 233 -16.84 4.79 -6.33
CA ALA A 233 -16.37 4.51 -7.68
C ALA A 233 -14.94 3.92 -7.71
N TYR A 234 -14.03 4.37 -6.85
CA TYR A 234 -12.72 3.75 -6.71
C TYR A 234 -12.86 2.32 -6.18
N HIS A 235 -13.57 2.15 -5.06
CA HIS A 235 -13.84 0.85 -4.47
C HIS A 235 -14.37 -0.13 -5.54
N ASP A 236 -15.42 0.27 -6.24
CA ASP A 236 -16.07 -0.55 -7.27
C ASP A 236 -15.11 -0.94 -8.40
N ALA A 237 -14.32 0.01 -8.91
CA ALA A 237 -13.39 -0.26 -10.00
C ALA A 237 -12.27 -1.23 -9.58
N TYR A 238 -11.66 -1.03 -8.41
CA TYR A 238 -10.55 -1.86 -7.93
C TYR A 238 -11.01 -3.29 -7.57
N TYR A 239 -12.11 -3.43 -6.84
CA TYR A 239 -12.65 -4.76 -6.51
C TYR A 239 -13.20 -5.48 -7.74
N ARG A 240 -13.79 -4.75 -8.70
CA ARG A 240 -14.21 -5.36 -9.97
C ARG A 240 -13.02 -5.82 -10.80
N ALA A 241 -11.92 -5.06 -10.86
CA ALA A 241 -10.70 -5.46 -11.57
C ALA A 241 -10.13 -6.75 -10.98
N ALA A 242 -9.98 -6.81 -9.65
CA ALA A 242 -9.52 -8.03 -8.95
C ALA A 242 -10.44 -9.23 -9.21
N ALA A 243 -11.76 -9.05 -9.15
CA ALA A 243 -12.72 -10.13 -9.36
C ALA A 243 -12.81 -10.62 -10.83
N ARG A 244 -12.52 -9.74 -11.81
CA ARG A 244 -12.49 -10.11 -13.24
C ARG A 244 -11.24 -10.89 -13.62
N ASP A 245 -10.13 -10.53 -13.00
CA ASP A 245 -8.87 -11.22 -13.15
C ASP A 245 -8.94 -12.62 -12.53
N GLY A 246 -9.25 -12.69 -11.23
CA GLY A 246 -9.46 -13.94 -10.48
C GLY A 246 -8.23 -14.47 -9.75
N ASP A 247 -7.03 -14.03 -10.12
CA ASP A 247 -5.75 -14.48 -9.54
C ASP A 247 -4.98 -13.34 -8.82
N VAL A 248 -5.50 -12.10 -8.87
CA VAL A 248 -5.11 -11.01 -7.96
C VAL A 248 -5.30 -11.44 -6.49
N ALA A 249 -4.23 -11.32 -5.70
CA ALA A 249 -4.20 -11.71 -4.27
C ALA A 249 -5.12 -10.83 -3.41
N GLY A 250 -5.31 -9.57 -3.82
CA GLY A 250 -6.37 -8.72 -3.27
C GLY A 250 -6.14 -7.23 -3.49
N VAL A 251 -7.09 -6.44 -2.97
CA VAL A 251 -7.04 -4.98 -2.94
C VAL A 251 -6.54 -4.51 -1.57
N ALA A 252 -5.65 -3.52 -1.54
CA ALA A 252 -5.29 -2.73 -0.38
C ALA A 252 -6.17 -1.47 -0.35
N PRO A 253 -7.15 -1.38 0.57
CA PRO A 253 -8.26 -0.43 0.49
C PRO A 253 -7.89 0.96 1.06
N VAL A 254 -6.95 1.65 0.40
CA VAL A 254 -6.45 2.95 0.89
C VAL A 254 -7.50 4.04 0.73
N GLY A 255 -8.24 4.07 -0.39
CA GLY A 255 -9.35 5.01 -0.58
C GLY A 255 -10.41 4.90 0.52
N ASP A 256 -10.85 3.68 0.83
CA ASP A 256 -11.74 3.40 1.96
C ASP A 256 -11.16 3.87 3.32
N ALA A 257 -9.86 3.72 3.53
CA ALA A 257 -9.22 4.18 4.77
C ALA A 257 -9.24 5.71 4.90
N TRP A 258 -9.05 6.43 3.80
CA TRP A 258 -9.19 7.89 3.77
C TRP A 258 -10.62 8.32 4.09
N MET A 259 -11.61 7.67 3.47
CA MET A 259 -13.03 7.89 3.77
C MET A 259 -13.35 7.63 5.25
N ARG A 260 -12.79 6.55 5.83
CA ARG A 260 -12.96 6.25 7.26
C ARG A 260 -12.32 7.31 8.16
N ALA A 261 -11.13 7.81 7.84
CA ALA A 261 -10.47 8.86 8.60
C ALA A 261 -11.31 10.14 8.68
N TRP A 262 -11.96 10.51 7.58
CA TRP A 262 -12.90 11.63 7.53
C TRP A 262 -14.17 11.35 8.34
N ALA A 263 -14.79 10.19 8.14
CA ALA A 263 -16.01 9.82 8.85
C ALA A 263 -15.84 9.76 10.38
N GLN A 264 -14.63 9.41 10.85
CA GLN A 264 -14.30 9.36 12.27
C GLN A 264 -13.73 10.67 12.83
N GLY A 265 -13.62 11.73 12.02
CA GLY A 265 -13.12 13.03 12.46
C GLY A 265 -11.64 13.03 12.85
N ILE A 266 -10.84 12.14 12.25
CA ILE A 266 -9.39 12.06 12.46
C ILE A 266 -8.64 12.94 11.45
N ALA A 267 -9.24 13.21 10.29
CA ALA A 267 -8.68 14.05 9.25
C ALA A 267 -9.70 15.07 8.72
N GLU A 268 -9.20 16.17 8.16
CA GLU A 268 -9.98 17.21 7.49
C GLU A 268 -10.62 16.66 6.20
N PRO A 269 -11.96 16.58 6.12
CA PRO A 269 -12.62 16.15 4.90
C PRO A 269 -12.70 17.24 3.83
N ASN A 270 -12.68 18.54 4.18
CA ASN A 270 -12.95 19.62 3.23
C ASN A 270 -11.90 20.74 3.28
N PRO A 271 -10.86 20.69 2.42
CA PRO A 271 -9.77 21.66 2.40
C PRO A 271 -10.13 23.03 1.79
N TYR A 272 -11.42 23.32 1.58
CA TYR A 272 -11.91 24.56 0.97
C TYR A 272 -12.65 25.48 1.94
N THR A 273 -13.01 25.00 3.14
CA THR A 273 -13.82 25.76 4.11
C THR A 273 -13.03 26.40 5.25
N GLY A 274 -11.70 26.42 5.15
CA GLY A 274 -10.78 26.77 6.23
C GLY A 274 -10.29 25.52 6.97
N SER A 275 -9.37 25.68 7.91
CA SER A 275 -8.84 24.55 8.68
C SER A 275 -9.72 24.25 9.89
N THR A 276 -10.14 22.99 10.04
CA THR A 276 -10.76 22.48 11.27
C THR A 276 -9.76 22.21 12.40
N GLY A 277 -8.45 22.38 12.15
CA GLY A 277 -7.38 21.96 13.05
C GLY A 277 -7.03 20.47 12.95
N LEU A 278 -7.75 19.70 12.12
CA LEU A 278 -7.43 18.31 11.81
C LEU A 278 -6.33 18.20 10.74
N PRO A 279 -5.56 17.09 10.72
CA PRO A 279 -4.64 16.77 9.64
C PRO A 279 -5.35 16.71 8.27
N SER A 280 -4.76 17.33 7.25
CA SER A 280 -5.18 17.12 5.85
C SER A 280 -4.48 15.89 5.28
N LEU A 281 -5.23 14.96 4.69
CA LEU A 281 -4.63 13.80 3.99
C LEU A 281 -4.07 14.19 2.62
N TRP A 282 -4.60 15.23 1.97
CA TRP A 282 -4.04 15.77 0.74
C TRP A 282 -2.92 16.79 1.00
N TYR A 283 -1.96 16.83 0.09
CA TYR A 283 -0.89 17.82 0.09
C TYR A 283 -1.45 19.22 -0.23
N GLY A 284 -1.07 20.19 0.60
CA GLY A 284 -1.49 21.59 0.48
C GLY A 284 -0.35 22.51 0.07
N ILE A 285 -0.41 23.78 0.48
CA ILE A 285 0.76 24.67 0.44
C ILE A 285 1.47 24.60 1.78
N ASN A 286 2.74 24.21 1.77
CA ASN A 286 3.62 24.28 2.95
C ASN A 286 4.58 25.48 2.87
N ALA A 287 5.25 25.76 4.00
CA ALA A 287 6.26 26.83 4.09
C ALA A 287 7.42 26.64 3.09
N SER A 288 7.75 25.39 2.79
CA SER A 288 8.64 24.99 1.70
C SER A 288 7.98 23.83 0.98
N ASN A 289 7.91 23.90 -0.34
CA ASN A 289 7.40 22.82 -1.20
C ASN A 289 8.50 22.39 -2.16
N ASP A 290 8.65 21.09 -2.36
CA ASP A 290 9.50 20.55 -3.41
C ASP A 290 8.78 19.41 -4.14
N PRO A 291 8.29 19.65 -5.37
CA PRO A 291 8.53 20.84 -6.19
C PRO A 291 7.82 22.10 -5.67
N GLN A 292 8.33 23.27 -6.07
CA GLN A 292 7.70 24.56 -5.75
C GLN A 292 6.32 24.65 -6.43
N ILE A 293 5.31 25.06 -5.66
CA ILE A 293 3.93 25.23 -6.12
C ILE A 293 3.37 26.56 -5.62
N SER A 294 2.50 27.18 -6.42
CA SER A 294 1.85 28.46 -6.11
C SER A 294 0.39 28.30 -5.68
N SER A 295 -0.17 27.10 -5.78
CA SER A 295 -1.51 26.73 -5.35
C SER A 295 -1.50 25.36 -4.67
N ALA A 296 -2.41 25.15 -3.71
CA ALA A 296 -2.55 23.87 -3.03
C ALA A 296 -2.84 22.76 -4.06
N ASP A 297 -2.12 21.64 -3.93
CA ASP A 297 -2.20 20.53 -4.87
C ASP A 297 -3.55 19.82 -4.77
N ARG A 298 -3.95 19.39 -3.56
CA ARG A 298 -5.27 18.82 -3.25
C ARG A 298 -5.58 17.48 -3.96
N TYR A 299 -4.58 16.74 -4.41
CA TYR A 299 -4.80 15.36 -4.86
C TYR A 299 -3.68 14.39 -4.50
N HIS A 300 -2.42 14.83 -4.48
CA HIS A 300 -1.31 14.05 -3.92
C HIS A 300 -1.42 13.90 -2.40
N PRO A 301 -0.80 12.86 -1.82
CA PRO A 301 -0.86 12.67 -0.39
C PRO A 301 0.02 13.67 0.35
N SER A 302 -0.46 14.17 1.49
CA SER A 302 0.39 14.80 2.50
C SER A 302 1.22 13.72 3.23
N ILE A 303 2.04 14.13 4.20
CA ILE A 303 2.69 13.16 5.11
C ILE A 303 1.67 12.25 5.81
N TYR A 304 0.48 12.75 6.16
CA TYR A 304 -0.55 11.97 6.85
C TYR A 304 -1.25 11.00 5.90
N GLY A 305 -1.55 11.47 4.68
CA GLY A 305 -2.11 10.61 3.63
C GLY A 305 -1.16 9.48 3.26
N ALA A 306 0.12 9.80 3.03
CA ALA A 306 1.15 8.82 2.67
C ALA A 306 1.38 7.80 3.80
N TYR A 307 1.39 8.25 5.05
CA TYR A 307 1.48 7.39 6.22
C TYR A 307 0.30 6.42 6.30
N LEU A 308 -0.94 6.92 6.17
CA LEU A 308 -2.13 6.09 6.18
C LEU A 308 -2.13 5.07 5.03
N SER A 309 -1.71 5.48 3.83
CA SER A 309 -1.57 4.58 2.68
C SER A 309 -0.57 3.45 2.97
N ALA A 310 0.59 3.78 3.51
CA ALA A 310 1.61 2.78 3.85
C ALA A 310 1.12 1.80 4.91
N LEU A 311 0.35 2.26 5.91
CA LEU A 311 -0.18 1.40 6.98
C LEU A 311 -1.16 0.36 6.43
N VAL A 312 -2.05 0.78 5.53
CA VAL A 312 -3.01 -0.11 4.88
C VAL A 312 -2.30 -1.13 3.99
N LEU A 313 -1.34 -0.68 3.17
CA LEU A 313 -0.51 -1.56 2.35
C LEU A 313 0.25 -2.57 3.22
N PHE A 314 0.89 -2.11 4.28
CA PHE A 314 1.63 -2.94 5.23
C PHE A 314 0.76 -4.02 5.84
N GLN A 315 -0.35 -3.67 6.46
CA GLN A 315 -1.21 -4.67 7.09
C GLN A 315 -1.83 -5.61 6.06
N ARG A 316 -2.24 -5.10 4.89
CA ARG A 316 -2.85 -5.93 3.85
C ARG A 316 -1.89 -6.97 3.30
N ILE A 317 -0.65 -6.57 3.02
CA ILE A 317 0.35 -7.41 2.34
C ILE A 317 1.04 -8.35 3.32
N THR A 318 1.37 -7.88 4.52
CA THR A 318 2.15 -8.66 5.50
C THR A 318 1.27 -9.46 6.46
N GLY A 319 0.02 -9.04 6.65
CA GLY A 319 -0.88 -9.57 7.68
C GLY A 319 -0.55 -9.11 9.10
N VAL A 320 0.46 -8.26 9.31
CA VAL A 320 0.78 -7.68 10.61
C VAL A 320 -0.17 -6.51 10.89
N GLU A 321 -0.86 -6.55 12.03
CA GLU A 321 -1.80 -5.50 12.42
C GLU A 321 -1.10 -4.14 12.60
N ALA A 322 -1.55 -3.11 11.89
CA ALA A 322 -0.94 -1.78 11.89
C ALA A 322 -0.83 -1.15 13.30
N THR A 323 -1.74 -1.51 14.21
CA THR A 323 -1.73 -1.02 15.60
C THR A 323 -0.57 -1.56 16.45
N THR A 324 0.16 -2.59 15.99
CA THR A 324 1.33 -3.10 16.74
C THR A 324 2.54 -2.18 16.65
N LEU A 325 2.60 -1.31 15.64
CA LEU A 325 3.66 -0.31 15.47
C LEU A 325 3.68 0.69 16.64
N GLY A 326 2.49 1.10 17.09
CA GLY A 326 2.32 1.92 18.28
C GLY A 326 2.78 3.37 18.12
N SER A 327 2.83 4.09 19.24
CA SER A 327 3.04 5.55 19.25
C SER A 327 4.49 5.98 19.01
N GLY A 328 5.43 5.03 19.01
CA GLY A 328 6.87 5.26 18.83
C GLY A 328 7.40 4.90 17.45
N GLU A 329 6.51 4.59 16.50
CA GLU A 329 6.83 4.18 15.12
C GLU A 329 7.71 5.26 14.42
N SER A 330 8.79 4.81 13.78
CA SER A 330 9.92 5.64 13.33
C SER A 330 9.62 6.51 12.12
N ALA A 331 8.80 6.04 11.17
CA ALA A 331 8.39 6.83 10.02
C ALA A 331 7.50 8.00 10.43
N ALA A 332 6.54 7.78 11.33
CA ALA A 332 5.74 8.86 11.89
C ALA A 332 6.64 9.92 12.54
N ALA A 333 7.60 9.49 13.38
CA ALA A 333 8.54 10.40 14.03
C ALA A 333 9.39 11.18 13.00
N SER A 334 9.92 10.49 11.99
CA SER A 334 10.77 11.08 10.94
C SER A 334 10.02 12.05 10.02
N LEU A 335 8.76 11.76 9.73
CA LEU A 335 7.86 12.63 8.97
C LEU A 335 7.31 13.81 9.81
N GLY A 336 7.52 13.81 11.13
CA GLY A 336 7.01 14.83 12.04
C GLY A 336 5.53 14.66 12.42
N ILE A 337 4.98 13.46 12.24
CA ILE A 337 3.63 13.09 12.67
C ILE A 337 3.65 12.84 14.18
N SER A 338 2.74 13.50 14.92
CA SER A 338 2.70 13.32 16.37
C SER A 338 2.34 11.87 16.75
N PRO A 339 2.85 11.35 17.87
CA PRO A 339 2.51 10.01 18.37
C PRO A 339 1.01 9.74 18.48
N THR A 340 0.21 10.77 18.82
CA THR A 340 -1.25 10.65 18.91
C THR A 340 -1.89 10.44 17.55
N ILE A 341 -1.53 11.26 16.56
CA ILE A 341 -2.05 11.11 15.19
C ILE A 341 -1.59 9.78 14.58
N ALA A 342 -0.34 9.36 14.82
CA ALA A 342 0.18 8.08 14.34
C ALA A 342 -0.70 6.90 14.81
N VAL A 343 -0.99 6.81 16.11
CA VAL A 343 -1.86 5.76 16.67
C VAL A 343 -3.28 5.84 16.11
N GLN A 344 -3.83 7.04 15.91
CA GLN A 344 -5.17 7.19 15.33
C GLN A 344 -5.18 6.67 13.88
N LEU A 345 -4.18 7.00 13.07
CA LEU A 345 -4.10 6.51 11.68
C LEU A 345 -3.84 5.00 11.61
N GLN A 346 -3.05 4.43 12.54
CA GLN A 346 -2.88 2.97 12.68
C GLN A 346 -4.21 2.27 12.97
N GLN A 347 -5.06 2.86 13.83
CA GLN A 347 -6.41 2.35 14.11
C GLN A 347 -7.31 2.43 12.89
N ILE A 348 -7.27 3.52 12.12
CA ILE A 348 -8.02 3.65 10.87
C ILE A 348 -7.59 2.56 9.88
N ALA A 349 -6.29 2.36 9.69
CA ALA A 349 -5.77 1.32 8.81
C ALA A 349 -6.24 -0.08 9.24
N SER A 350 -6.06 -0.44 10.52
CA SER A 350 -6.44 -1.76 11.04
C SER A 350 -7.94 -2.04 10.94
N GLN A 351 -8.78 -1.06 11.28
CA GLN A 351 -10.23 -1.19 11.11
C GLN A 351 -10.65 -1.33 9.66
N THR A 352 -9.97 -0.62 8.75
CA THR A 352 -10.30 -0.67 7.32
C THR A 352 -9.89 -2.01 6.73
N VAL A 353 -8.65 -2.47 6.98
CA VAL A 353 -8.17 -3.75 6.43
C VAL A 353 -8.94 -4.94 7.04
N SER A 354 -9.21 -4.92 8.35
CA SER A 354 -9.99 -5.98 9.01
C SER A 354 -11.46 -6.02 8.60
N GLY A 355 -12.00 -4.86 8.21
CA GLY A 355 -13.39 -4.68 7.80
C GLY A 355 -13.57 -4.57 6.29
N ALA A 356 -12.54 -4.85 5.48
CA ALA A 356 -12.58 -4.70 4.04
C ALA A 356 -13.67 -5.61 3.44
N ASP A 357 -14.57 -5.02 2.66
CA ASP A 357 -15.63 -5.72 1.95
C ASP A 357 -15.33 -5.64 0.45
N ALA A 358 -15.45 -6.75 -0.27
CA ALA A 358 -15.25 -6.77 -1.72
C ALA A 358 -16.55 -6.53 -2.51
N THR A 359 -17.66 -6.29 -1.79
CA THR A 359 -18.97 -6.07 -2.38
C THR A 359 -19.02 -4.71 -3.05
N LEU A 360 -19.27 -4.71 -4.36
CA LEU A 360 -19.47 -3.48 -5.12
C LEU A 360 -20.69 -2.71 -4.60
N VAL A 361 -20.51 -1.42 -4.37
CA VAL A 361 -21.55 -0.46 -4.02
C VAL A 361 -22.47 -0.24 -5.23
N ASN A 362 -21.89 -0.01 -6.42
CA ASN A 362 -22.61 0.22 -7.67
C ASN A 362 -22.16 -0.77 -8.76
N ALA A 363 -22.73 -1.96 -8.75
CA ALA A 363 -22.36 -3.03 -9.70
C ALA A 363 -22.91 -2.85 -11.14
N SER A 364 -23.79 -1.86 -11.39
CA SER A 364 -24.44 -1.65 -12.68
C SER A 364 -24.49 -0.16 -13.05
N PRO A 365 -23.96 0.24 -14.23
CA PRO A 365 -23.31 -0.60 -15.23
C PRO A 365 -21.98 -1.17 -14.72
N ASP A 366 -21.42 -2.18 -15.40
CA ASP A 366 -20.23 -2.87 -14.88
C ASP A 366 -19.00 -1.93 -14.89
N PRO A 367 -18.34 -1.72 -13.73
CA PRO A 367 -17.24 -0.75 -13.62
C PRO A 367 -16.09 -0.98 -14.60
N CYS A 368 -15.90 -2.20 -15.11
CA CYS A 368 -14.79 -2.54 -16.00
C CYS A 368 -15.17 -2.67 -17.49
N THR A 369 -16.43 -2.45 -17.90
CA THR A 369 -16.80 -2.61 -19.33
C THR A 369 -17.69 -1.53 -19.92
N ASP A 370 -18.33 -0.69 -19.11
CA ASP A 370 -19.42 0.14 -19.60
C ASP A 370 -19.22 1.63 -19.23
N PHE A 371 -18.45 2.38 -20.03
CA PHE A 371 -18.48 3.86 -20.02
C PHE A 371 -18.32 4.47 -21.41
#